data_AF-A0A8C1XNT4-F1
#
_entry.id   AF-A0A8C1XNT4-F1
#
_cell.length_a   1.000
_cell.length_b   1.000
_cell.length_c   1.000
_cell.angle_alpha   90.00
_cell.angle_beta   90.00
_cell.angle_gamma   90.00
#
_symmetry.space_group_name_H-M   'P 1'
#
loop_
_entity.id
_entity.type
_entity.pdbx_description
1 polymer ?
#
loop_
_entity_poly.entity_id
_entity_poly.type
_entity_poly.pdbx_seq_one_letter_code
_entity_poly.pdbx_strand_id
1 'polypeptide(L)'
;MPVSVMMAEFDENLLLQFETQELEAPGGIATPQVYSQLLVLYLLNNDMNNARYLWKRIPQAIKTANPELAAIWAVGQRIWQRDFPGIYTAIDAYQWSESILPVMEALRESTRRRAYGLVAQAYTSISAEDFAAFVGYSVEEAVKGTSSETLSAALFRDSILGIQMYIDIFFFYLSFPVQIIFMPTHLSFFFFCLFCLFQSVFHI
;
A
#
# COMPACT_ATOMS: atom_id res chain seq x y z
N MET A 1 -0.57 -9.10 29.45
CA MET A 1 -0.39 -7.80 28.75
C MET A 1 -0.20 -8.12 27.26
N PRO A 2 -0.88 -7.45 26.33
CA PRO A 2 -0.83 -7.84 24.92
C PRO A 2 0.56 -7.57 24.32
N VAL A 3 1.03 -8.50 23.49
CA VAL A 3 2.37 -8.52 22.86
C VAL A 3 2.70 -7.23 22.11
N SER A 4 1.69 -6.51 21.61
CA SER A 4 1.87 -5.21 20.93
C SER A 4 2.40 -4.10 21.84
N VAL A 5 2.08 -4.13 23.14
CA VAL A 5 2.55 -3.13 24.12
C VAL A 5 4.00 -3.40 24.51
N MET A 6 4.38 -4.67 24.62
CA MET A 6 5.75 -5.07 24.97
C MET A 6 6.76 -4.76 23.84
N MET A 7 6.33 -4.87 22.56
CA MET A 7 7.18 -4.51 21.43
C MET A 7 7.38 -2.99 21.33
N ALA A 8 6.32 -2.20 21.56
CA ALA A 8 6.40 -0.74 21.57
C ALA A 8 7.28 -0.21 22.71
N GLU A 9 7.19 -0.78 23.92
CA GLU A 9 8.08 -0.42 25.05
C GLU A 9 9.54 -0.77 24.77
N PHE A 10 9.80 -1.87 24.06
CA PHE A 10 11.15 -2.26 23.66
C PHE A 10 11.73 -1.27 22.62
N ASP A 11 10.92 -0.86 21.65
CA ASP A 11 11.31 0.08 20.59
C ASP A 11 11.61 1.48 21.14
N GLU A 12 10.82 1.98 22.11
CA GLU A 12 11.07 3.28 22.75
C GLU A 12 12.36 3.28 23.58
N ASN A 13 12.61 2.21 24.35
CA ASN A 13 13.83 2.08 25.13
C ASN A 13 15.08 1.98 24.24
N LEU A 14 15.00 1.27 23.11
CA LEU A 14 16.07 1.20 22.12
C LEU A 14 16.32 2.56 21.45
N LEU A 15 15.26 3.27 21.07
CA LEU A 15 15.38 4.60 20.46
C LEU A 15 16.09 5.58 21.40
N LEU A 16 15.70 5.62 22.68
CA LEU A 16 16.36 6.47 23.68
C LEU A 16 17.84 6.12 23.88
N GLN A 17 18.20 4.84 23.83
CA GLN A 17 19.59 4.41 23.90
C GLN A 17 20.40 4.94 22.72
N PHE A 18 19.87 4.83 21.50
CA PHE A 18 20.56 5.33 20.32
C PHE A 18 20.63 6.86 20.28
N GLU A 19 19.60 7.56 20.76
CA GLU A 19 19.64 9.03 20.91
C GLU A 19 20.75 9.45 21.90
N THR A 20 20.86 8.74 23.02
CA THR A 20 21.91 8.98 24.01
C THR A 20 23.30 8.73 23.40
N GLN A 21 23.47 7.64 22.65
CA GLN A 21 24.71 7.32 21.94
C GLN A 21 25.08 8.38 20.88
N GLU A 22 24.08 8.98 20.23
CA GLU A 22 24.31 10.06 19.26
C GLU A 22 24.81 11.34 19.95
N LEU A 23 24.28 11.65 21.13
CA LEU A 23 24.68 12.81 21.93
C LEU A 23 26.05 12.64 22.60
N GLU A 24 26.35 11.42 23.05
CA GLU A 24 27.63 11.08 23.70
C GLU A 24 28.77 10.84 22.69
N ALA A 25 28.47 10.85 21.38
CA ALA A 25 29.46 10.59 20.35
C ALA A 25 30.61 11.61 20.38
N PRO A 26 31.87 11.15 20.45
CA PRO A 26 33.03 12.04 20.53
C PRO A 26 33.16 12.85 19.23
N GLY A 27 33.10 14.18 19.36
CA GLY A 27 33.19 15.10 18.23
C GLY A 27 31.87 15.49 17.58
N GLY A 28 30.72 15.10 18.17
CA GLY A 28 29.39 15.51 17.70
C GLY A 28 28.96 14.88 16.37
N ILE A 29 29.67 13.84 15.90
CA ILE A 29 29.36 13.06 14.71
C ILE A 29 29.39 11.59 15.11
N ALA A 30 28.22 10.95 15.11
CA ALA A 30 28.07 9.54 15.46
C ALA A 30 28.50 8.62 14.30
N THR A 31 28.60 7.32 14.60
CA THR A 31 28.90 6.32 13.58
C THR A 31 27.75 6.20 12.57
N PRO A 32 28.04 5.88 11.29
CA PRO A 32 26.99 5.77 10.28
C PRO A 32 25.93 4.71 10.60
N GLN A 33 26.31 3.64 11.31
CA GLN A 33 25.42 2.57 11.73
C GLN A 33 24.35 3.07 12.70
N VAL A 34 24.73 3.90 13.68
CA VAL A 34 23.80 4.52 14.64
C VAL A 34 22.81 5.43 13.91
N TYR A 35 23.27 6.19 12.91
CA TYR A 35 22.37 7.02 12.10
C TYR A 35 21.36 6.20 11.29
N SER A 36 21.78 5.07 10.70
CA SER A 36 20.86 4.18 9.98
C SER A 36 19.81 3.59 10.91
N GLN A 37 20.22 3.09 12.08
CA GLN A 37 19.32 2.50 13.07
C GLN A 37 18.33 3.53 13.63
N LEU A 38 18.80 4.72 14.02
CA LEU A 38 17.93 5.82 14.46
C LEU A 38 16.91 6.20 13.40
N LEU A 39 17.34 6.31 12.14
CA LEU A 39 16.46 6.71 11.06
C LEU A 39 15.34 5.67 10.86
N VAL A 40 15.66 4.37 10.87
CA VAL A 40 14.65 3.31 10.70
C VAL A 40 13.68 3.29 11.88
N LEU A 41 14.18 3.45 13.11
CA LEU A 41 13.33 3.51 14.31
C LEU A 41 12.36 4.70 14.27
N TYR A 42 12.79 5.88 13.83
CA TYR A 42 11.87 7.01 13.62
C TYR A 42 10.80 6.71 12.56
N LEU A 43 11.15 6.02 11.48
CA LEU A 43 10.18 5.61 10.47
C LEU A 43 9.15 4.61 11.03
N LEU A 44 9.60 3.67 11.87
CA LEU A 44 8.74 2.69 12.54
C LEU A 44 7.71 3.39 13.45
N ASN A 45 8.17 4.35 14.26
CA ASN A 45 7.34 5.15 15.15
C ASN A 45 6.46 6.18 14.44
N ASN A 46 6.56 6.28 13.10
CA ASN A 46 5.83 7.25 12.28
C ASN A 46 6.22 8.74 12.55
N ASP A 47 7.37 8.97 13.17
CA ASP A 47 7.89 10.31 13.49
C ASP A 47 8.69 10.89 12.33
N MET A 48 7.97 11.20 11.26
CA MET A 48 8.55 11.69 10.02
C MET A 48 9.27 13.04 10.16
N ASN A 49 8.86 13.87 11.12
CA ASN A 49 9.49 15.16 11.38
C ASN A 49 10.90 14.97 11.95
N ASN A 50 11.06 14.10 12.95
CA ASN A 50 12.35 13.81 13.57
C ASN A 50 13.29 13.12 12.58
N ALA A 51 12.78 12.16 11.81
CA ALA A 51 13.52 11.53 10.71
C ALA A 51 14.08 12.56 9.72
N ARG A 52 13.28 13.56 9.33
CA ARG A 52 13.72 14.62 8.40
C ARG A 52 14.76 15.55 9.02
N TYR A 53 14.62 15.91 10.29
CA TYR A 53 15.60 16.73 10.98
C TYR A 53 16.92 15.98 11.16
N LEU A 54 16.87 14.69 11.51
CA LEU A 54 18.04 13.83 11.57
C LEU A 54 18.75 13.78 10.22
N TRP A 55 18.02 13.54 9.12
CA TRP A 55 18.61 13.53 7.77
C TRP A 55 19.30 14.86 7.41
N LYS A 56 18.76 16.01 7.83
CA LYS A 56 19.40 17.32 7.60
C LYS A 56 20.68 17.50 8.41
N ARG A 57 20.74 16.97 9.64
CA ARG A 57 21.91 17.06 10.54
C ARG A 57 23.10 16.25 10.04
N ILE A 58 22.86 15.11 9.39
CA ILE A 58 23.93 14.20 8.94
C ILE A 58 24.81 14.89 7.87
N PRO A 59 26.14 14.95 8.08
CA PRO A 59 27.10 15.49 7.10
C PRO A 59 27.04 14.76 5.75
N GLN A 60 27.28 15.49 4.66
CA GLN A 60 27.24 14.92 3.31
C GLN A 60 28.27 13.79 3.10
N ALA A 61 29.42 13.85 3.76
CA ALA A 61 30.45 12.80 3.68
C ALA A 61 29.91 11.42 4.11
N ILE A 62 29.04 11.37 5.12
CA ILE A 62 28.44 10.11 5.62
C ILE A 62 27.37 9.60 4.65
N LYS A 63 26.60 10.51 4.04
CA LYS A 63 25.56 10.18 3.06
C LYS A 63 26.15 9.57 1.80
N THR A 64 27.28 10.08 1.33
CA THR A 64 27.98 9.52 0.16
C THR A 64 28.70 8.21 0.47
N ALA A 65 29.15 8.04 1.71
CA ALA A 65 29.86 6.82 2.13
C ALA A 65 28.93 5.62 2.35
N ASN A 66 27.65 5.85 2.68
CA ASN A 66 26.71 4.79 3.04
C ASN A 66 25.45 4.83 2.17
N PRO A 67 25.37 4.01 1.10
CA PRO A 67 24.18 3.97 0.24
C PRO A 67 22.94 3.43 0.97
N GLU A 68 23.13 2.59 2.00
CA GLU A 68 22.03 2.07 2.84
C GLU A 68 21.24 3.20 3.51
N LEU A 69 21.93 4.21 4.03
CA LEU A 69 21.28 5.37 4.67
C LEU A 69 20.44 6.16 3.66
N ALA A 70 20.93 6.30 2.42
CA ALA A 70 20.17 6.95 1.34
C ALA A 70 18.95 6.13 0.92
N ALA A 71 19.05 4.80 0.90
CA ALA A 71 17.93 3.91 0.63
C ALA A 71 16.85 3.99 1.72
N ILE A 72 17.22 4.02 3.00
CA ILE A 72 16.28 4.23 4.13
C ILE A 72 15.55 5.56 3.95
N TRP A 73 16.29 6.63 3.61
CA TRP A 73 15.68 7.93 3.37
C TRP A 73 14.72 7.93 2.18
N ALA A 74 15.03 7.19 1.10
CA ALA A 74 14.13 7.03 -0.04
C ALA A 74 12.80 6.37 0.35
N VAL A 75 12.84 5.35 1.22
CA VAL A 75 11.62 4.75 1.81
C VAL A 75 10.86 5.80 2.63
N GLY A 76 11.56 6.56 3.48
CA GLY A 76 10.98 7.66 4.25
C GLY A 76 10.31 8.73 3.38
N GLN A 77 10.85 9.04 2.20
CA GLN A 77 10.22 9.97 1.25
C GLN A 77 8.88 9.45 0.71
N ARG A 78 8.77 8.15 0.45
CA ARG A 78 7.51 7.51 0.01
C ARG A 78 6.48 7.52 1.13
N ILE A 79 6.90 7.26 2.37
CA ILE A 79 6.06 7.38 3.57
C ILE A 79 5.54 8.82 3.72
N TRP A 80 6.41 9.83 3.51
CA TRP A 80 6.00 11.24 3.56
C TRP A 80 4.94 11.58 2.51
N GLN A 81 5.09 11.05 1.28
CA GLN A 81 4.14 11.23 0.19
C GLN A 81 2.85 10.40 0.37
N ARG A 82 2.81 9.51 1.37
CA ARG A 82 1.73 8.52 1.59
C ARG A 82 1.52 7.61 0.37
N ASP A 83 2.59 7.36 -0.37
CA ASP A 83 2.61 6.47 -1.53
C ASP A 83 2.82 5.02 -1.08
N PHE A 84 1.73 4.34 -0.71
CA PHE A 84 1.75 2.94 -0.23
C PHE A 84 2.46 1.96 -1.18
N PRO A 85 2.09 1.85 -2.46
CA PRO A 85 2.79 0.97 -3.39
C PRO A 85 4.27 1.37 -3.57
N GLY A 86 4.57 2.67 -3.55
CA GLY A 86 5.94 3.18 -3.55
C GLY A 86 6.77 2.77 -2.34
N ILE A 87 6.16 2.60 -1.16
CA ILE A 87 6.86 2.15 0.05
C ILE A 87 7.32 0.71 -0.12
N TYR A 88 6.43 -0.20 -0.52
CA TYR A 88 6.79 -1.62 -0.66
C TYR A 88 7.87 -1.84 -1.72
N THR A 89 7.72 -1.17 -2.87
CA THR A 89 8.72 -1.23 -3.94
C THR A 89 10.08 -0.68 -3.51
N ALA A 90 10.12 0.40 -2.72
CA ALA A 90 11.36 0.95 -2.19
C ALA A 90 12.02 0.05 -1.14
N ILE A 91 11.23 -0.68 -0.34
CA ILE A 91 11.74 -1.66 0.62
C ILE A 91 12.36 -2.85 -0.11
N ASP A 92 11.70 -3.37 -1.15
CA ASP A 92 12.17 -4.54 -1.90
C ASP A 92 13.32 -4.21 -2.88
N ALA A 93 13.52 -2.92 -3.21
CA ALA A 93 14.56 -2.47 -4.12
C ALA A 93 15.99 -2.56 -3.56
N TYR A 94 16.16 -2.67 -2.23
CA TYR A 94 17.47 -2.65 -1.58
C TYR A 94 17.69 -3.88 -0.69
N GLN A 95 18.91 -4.41 -0.67
CA GLN A 95 19.30 -5.50 0.22
C GLN A 95 19.79 -4.94 1.55
N TRP A 96 18.96 -5.05 2.58
CA TRP A 96 19.22 -4.55 3.93
C TRP A 96 20.26 -5.38 4.67
N SER A 97 21.04 -4.73 5.54
CA SER A 97 21.91 -5.45 6.48
C SER A 97 21.10 -6.24 7.51
N GLU A 98 21.69 -7.30 8.07
CA GLU A 98 21.03 -8.17 9.08
C GLU A 98 20.49 -7.38 10.30
N SER A 99 21.11 -6.24 10.62
CA SER A 99 20.67 -5.39 11.73
C SER A 99 19.40 -4.58 11.43
N ILE A 100 19.15 -4.23 10.17
CA ILE A 100 18.07 -3.34 9.73
C ILE A 100 16.89 -4.12 9.16
N LEU A 101 17.17 -5.29 8.58
CA LEU A 101 16.16 -6.21 8.02
C LEU A 101 14.95 -6.44 8.93
N PRO A 102 15.09 -6.83 10.22
CA PRO A 102 13.93 -7.08 11.08
C PRO A 102 13.09 -5.83 11.32
N VAL A 103 13.72 -4.65 11.39
CA VAL A 103 13.03 -3.38 11.58
C VAL A 103 12.30 -2.96 10.31
N MET A 104 12.87 -3.23 9.14
CA MET A 104 12.21 -2.97 7.85
C MET A 104 11.01 -3.89 7.59
N GLU A 105 11.08 -5.15 8.03
CA GLU A 105 9.92 -6.06 8.01
C GLU A 105 8.81 -5.57 8.96
N ALA A 106 9.16 -5.13 10.17
CA ALA A 106 8.21 -4.52 11.10
C ALA A 106 7.61 -3.22 10.53
N LEU A 107 8.41 -2.41 9.82
CA LEU A 107 7.95 -1.21 9.12
C LEU A 107 6.94 -1.57 8.02
N ARG A 108 7.22 -2.60 7.23
CA ARG A 108 6.31 -3.11 6.19
C ARG A 108 4.98 -3.54 6.79
N GLU A 109 5.02 -4.31 7.88
CA GLU A 109 3.81 -4.81 8.54
C GLU A 109 3.00 -3.67 9.19
N SER A 110 3.67 -2.73 9.85
CA SER A 110 3.01 -1.56 10.45
C SER A 110 2.36 -0.66 9.40
N THR A 111 3.03 -0.45 8.26
CA THR A 111 2.49 0.29 7.11
C THR A 111 1.23 -0.39 6.58
N ARG A 112 1.26 -1.71 6.47
CA ARG A 112 0.11 -2.50 6.03
C ARG A 112 -1.06 -2.39 7.02
N ARG A 113 -0.82 -2.54 8.33
CA ARG A 113 -1.85 -2.35 9.37
C ARG A 113 -2.48 -0.95 9.31
N ARG A 114 -1.67 0.08 9.06
CA ARG A 114 -2.17 1.46 8.85
C ARG A 114 -3.03 1.56 7.59
N ALA A 115 -2.60 0.95 6.48
CA ALA A 115 -3.37 0.93 5.24
C ALA A 115 -4.74 0.27 5.44
N TYR A 116 -4.80 -0.88 6.13
CA TYR A 116 -6.07 -1.52 6.50
C TYR A 116 -6.97 -0.59 7.33
N GLY A 117 -6.43 0.04 8.37
CA GLY A 117 -7.17 0.98 9.20
C GLY A 117 -7.71 2.18 8.42
N LEU A 118 -6.93 2.71 7.48
CA LEU A 118 -7.34 3.82 6.61
C LEU A 118 -8.45 3.40 5.65
N VAL A 119 -8.31 2.25 4.98
CA VAL A 119 -9.33 1.76 4.04
C VAL A 119 -10.64 1.50 4.77
N ALA A 120 -10.59 0.86 5.94
CA ALA A 120 -11.76 0.55 6.75
C ALA A 120 -12.53 1.80 7.22
N GLN A 121 -11.85 2.93 7.42
CA GLN A 121 -12.46 4.18 7.89
C GLN A 121 -12.87 5.11 6.75
N ALA A 122 -12.09 5.17 5.68
CA ALA A 122 -12.27 6.17 4.62
C ALA A 122 -13.15 5.69 3.46
N TYR A 123 -13.23 4.38 3.22
CA TYR A 123 -13.96 3.82 2.08
C TYR A 123 -15.16 3.00 2.53
N THR A 124 -16.32 3.28 1.94
CA THR A 124 -17.52 2.44 2.07
C THR A 124 -17.51 1.31 1.04
N SER A 125 -16.91 1.54 -0.13
CA SER A 125 -16.58 0.56 -1.16
C SER A 125 -15.26 0.94 -1.83
N ILE A 126 -14.47 -0.06 -2.23
CA ILE A 126 -13.16 0.12 -2.88
C ILE A 126 -12.95 -1.01 -3.89
N SER A 127 -12.26 -0.73 -5.00
CA SER A 127 -11.90 -1.78 -5.96
C SER A 127 -10.88 -2.75 -5.37
N ALA A 128 -10.89 -4.01 -5.81
CA ALA A 128 -9.93 -5.02 -5.37
C ALA A 128 -8.49 -4.65 -5.76
N GLU A 129 -8.33 -4.00 -6.93
CA GLU A 129 -7.04 -3.56 -7.46
C GLU A 129 -6.43 -2.43 -6.62
N ASP A 130 -7.23 -1.40 -6.31
CA ASP A 130 -6.77 -0.29 -5.46
C ASP A 130 -6.45 -0.78 -4.05
N PHE A 131 -7.31 -1.66 -3.51
CA PHE A 131 -7.06 -2.26 -2.20
C PHE A 131 -5.76 -3.05 -2.17
N ALA A 132 -5.53 -3.92 -3.16
CA ALA A 132 -4.30 -4.70 -3.29
C ALA A 132 -3.06 -3.79 -3.37
N ALA A 133 -3.15 -2.67 -4.09
CA ALA A 133 -2.09 -1.67 -4.16
C ALA A 133 -1.79 -1.00 -2.80
N PHE A 134 -2.80 -0.75 -1.97
CA PHE A 134 -2.63 -0.19 -0.61
C PHE A 134 -1.96 -1.17 0.36
N VAL A 135 -2.32 -2.46 0.31
CA VAL A 135 -1.78 -3.48 1.23
C VAL A 135 -0.47 -4.12 0.73
N GLY A 136 -0.11 -3.90 -0.53
CA GLY A 136 1.10 -4.43 -1.15
C GLY A 136 1.06 -5.95 -1.34
N TYR A 137 -0.13 -6.48 -1.68
CA TYR A 137 -0.36 -7.90 -1.99
C TYR A 137 -0.85 -8.06 -3.42
N SER A 138 -0.86 -9.30 -3.92
CA SER A 138 -1.60 -9.60 -5.14
C SER A 138 -3.11 -9.46 -4.88
N VAL A 139 -3.88 -9.28 -5.94
CA VAL A 139 -5.34 -9.12 -5.85
C VAL A 139 -5.97 -10.35 -5.18
N GLU A 140 -5.46 -11.54 -5.48
CA GLU A 140 -5.95 -12.81 -4.93
C GLU A 140 -5.70 -12.91 -3.41
N GLU A 141 -4.51 -12.51 -2.95
CA GLU A 141 -4.15 -12.51 -1.54
C GLU A 141 -4.91 -11.46 -0.75
N ALA A 142 -5.12 -10.27 -1.32
CA ALA A 142 -5.87 -9.18 -0.70
C ALA A 142 -7.35 -9.56 -0.50
N VAL A 143 -7.98 -10.18 -1.50
CA VAL A 143 -9.36 -10.68 -1.40
C VAL A 143 -9.47 -11.80 -0.36
N LYS A 144 -8.49 -12.70 -0.30
CA LYS A 144 -8.45 -13.77 0.71
C LYS A 144 -8.30 -13.21 2.13
N GLY A 145 -7.43 -12.23 2.36
CA GLY A 145 -7.25 -11.61 3.69
C GLY A 145 -8.51 -10.90 4.21
N THR A 146 -9.30 -10.31 3.30
CA THR A 146 -10.58 -9.65 3.61
C THR A 146 -11.65 -10.63 4.10
N SER A 147 -11.52 -11.92 3.79
CA SER A 147 -12.45 -12.96 4.25
C SER A 147 -12.18 -13.43 5.69
N SER A 148 -10.94 -13.28 6.18
CA SER A 148 -10.53 -13.71 7.52
C SER A 148 -10.55 -12.59 8.56
N GLU A 149 -10.31 -11.35 8.16
CA GLU A 149 -10.45 -10.17 9.01
C GLU A 149 -11.82 -9.53 8.80
N THR A 150 -12.36 -8.87 9.83
CA THR A 150 -13.73 -8.32 9.99
C THR A 150 -14.21 -7.29 8.95
N LEU A 151 -13.68 -7.28 7.73
CA LEU A 151 -14.05 -6.40 6.61
C LEU A 151 -15.20 -6.95 5.76
N SER A 152 -15.74 -8.12 6.13
CA SER A 152 -16.49 -9.04 5.27
C SER A 152 -17.88 -8.62 4.76
N ALA A 153 -18.43 -7.44 5.09
CA ALA A 153 -19.82 -7.13 4.71
C ALA A 153 -20.06 -5.82 3.93
N ALA A 154 -19.11 -4.87 3.93
CA ALA A 154 -19.35 -3.53 3.35
C ALA A 154 -18.62 -3.28 2.02
N LEU A 155 -17.38 -3.75 1.87
CA LEU A 155 -16.48 -3.24 0.82
C LEU A 155 -16.63 -3.89 -0.57
N PHE A 156 -17.26 -5.06 -0.68
CA PHE A 156 -17.23 -5.87 -1.91
C PHE A 156 -18.61 -6.11 -2.55
N ARG A 157 -19.58 -5.22 -2.32
CA ARG A 157 -20.93 -5.41 -2.88
C ARG A 157 -21.02 -5.03 -4.38
N ASP A 158 -20.12 -4.19 -4.90
CA ASP A 158 -20.25 -3.68 -6.27
C ASP A 158 -19.38 -4.38 -7.33
N SER A 159 -18.27 -5.03 -6.95
CA SER A 159 -17.44 -5.78 -7.93
C SER A 159 -18.09 -7.08 -8.40
N ILE A 160 -18.82 -7.77 -7.52
CA ILE A 160 -19.52 -9.02 -7.87
C ILE A 160 -20.79 -8.71 -8.66
N LEU A 161 -21.48 -7.61 -8.37
CA LEU A 161 -22.66 -7.19 -9.13
C LEU A 161 -22.32 -6.75 -10.56
N GLY A 162 -21.13 -6.20 -10.82
CA GLY A 162 -20.73 -5.87 -12.20
C GLY A 162 -20.61 -7.12 -13.10
N ILE A 163 -20.02 -8.19 -12.59
CA ILE A 163 -19.85 -9.45 -13.33
C ILE A 163 -21.15 -10.26 -13.33
N GLN A 164 -21.88 -10.29 -12.21
CA GLN A 164 -23.17 -10.98 -12.13
C GLN A 164 -24.23 -10.29 -12.99
N MET A 165 -24.26 -8.95 -13.07
CA MET A 165 -25.16 -8.24 -13.98
C MET A 165 -24.83 -8.51 -15.45
N TYR A 166 -23.53 -8.63 -15.81
CA TYR A 166 -23.14 -9.04 -17.16
C TYR A 166 -23.53 -10.49 -17.47
N ILE A 167 -23.38 -11.41 -16.51
CA ILE A 167 -23.79 -12.81 -16.65
C ILE A 167 -25.31 -12.93 -16.70
N ASP A 168 -26.06 -12.17 -15.90
CA ASP A 168 -27.52 -12.16 -15.87
C ASP A 168 -28.10 -11.53 -17.15
N ILE A 169 -27.50 -10.45 -17.67
CA ILE A 169 -27.85 -9.87 -18.98
C ILE A 169 -27.55 -10.88 -20.10
N PHE A 170 -26.40 -11.56 -20.05
CA PHE A 170 -26.01 -12.56 -21.06
C PHE A 170 -26.93 -13.80 -21.01
N PHE A 171 -27.29 -14.29 -19.83
CA PHE A 171 -28.25 -15.40 -19.67
C PHE A 171 -29.68 -15.00 -20.05
N PHE A 172 -30.11 -13.77 -19.76
CA PHE A 172 -31.40 -13.26 -20.22
C PHE A 172 -31.44 -13.20 -21.75
N TYR A 173 -30.34 -12.82 -22.41
CA TYR A 173 -30.28 -12.82 -23.88
C TYR A 173 -30.24 -14.24 -24.49
N LEU A 174 -29.66 -15.22 -23.80
CA LEU A 174 -29.57 -16.60 -24.29
C LEU A 174 -30.81 -17.45 -23.97
N SER A 175 -31.62 -17.04 -22.98
CA SER A 175 -32.73 -17.84 -22.44
C SER A 175 -34.12 -17.42 -22.92
N PHE A 176 -34.24 -16.40 -23.77
CA PHE A 176 -35.43 -16.15 -24.58
C PHE A 176 -35.25 -16.78 -25.97
N PRO A 177 -35.67 -18.04 -26.19
CA PRO A 177 -36.18 -18.35 -27.50
C PRO A 177 -37.48 -17.55 -27.66
N VAL A 178 -37.79 -17.15 -28.89
CA VAL A 178 -39.14 -16.95 -29.45
C VAL A 178 -39.32 -15.60 -30.14
N GLN A 179 -39.48 -15.73 -31.47
CA GLN A 179 -40.27 -14.92 -32.40
C GLN A 179 -39.70 -13.56 -32.85
N ILE A 180 -38.89 -13.66 -33.90
CA ILE A 180 -38.85 -12.69 -35.00
C ILE A 180 -40.24 -12.66 -35.67
N ILE A 181 -41.21 -11.92 -35.13
CA ILE A 181 -42.40 -11.48 -35.89
C ILE A 181 -42.77 -10.06 -35.40
N PHE A 182 -42.62 -9.10 -36.32
CA PHE A 182 -43.12 -7.71 -36.30
C PHE A 182 -42.35 -6.65 -35.48
N MET A 183 -41.36 -6.03 -36.12
CA MET A 183 -40.89 -4.67 -35.79
C MET A 183 -41.80 -3.59 -36.41
N PRO A 184 -42.07 -2.48 -35.70
CA PRO A 184 -42.28 -1.18 -36.31
C PRO A 184 -40.92 -0.45 -36.50
N THR A 185 -40.76 0.15 -37.67
CA THR A 185 -39.52 0.64 -38.31
C THR A 185 -38.81 1.84 -37.67
N HIS A 186 -39.05 2.16 -36.39
CA HIS A 186 -38.44 3.32 -35.73
C HIS A 186 -37.44 3.01 -34.61
N LEU A 187 -37.30 1.76 -34.16
CA LEU A 187 -36.33 1.36 -33.13
C LEU A 187 -35.09 0.60 -33.65
N SER A 188 -35.05 0.26 -34.94
CA SER A 188 -33.89 -0.42 -35.55
C SER A 188 -32.67 0.49 -35.71
N PHE A 189 -32.85 1.81 -35.77
CA PHE A 189 -31.74 2.76 -35.90
C PHE A 189 -30.94 2.93 -34.59
N PHE A 190 -31.58 2.81 -33.44
CA PHE A 190 -30.91 3.01 -32.15
C PHE A 190 -30.02 1.82 -31.78
N PHE A 191 -30.47 0.60 -32.08
CA PHE A 191 -29.69 -0.61 -31.80
C PHE A 191 -28.49 -0.79 -32.76
N PHE A 192 -28.62 -0.37 -34.02
CA PHE A 192 -27.50 -0.43 -34.97
C PHE A 192 -26.40 0.59 -34.64
N CYS A 193 -26.78 1.75 -34.10
CA CYS A 193 -25.83 2.80 -33.71
C CYS A 193 -24.98 2.37 -32.49
N LEU A 194 -25.60 1.71 -31.51
CA LEU A 194 -24.89 1.21 -30.33
C LEU A 194 -23.95 0.03 -30.68
N PHE A 195 -24.34 -0.81 -31.64
CA PHE A 195 -23.51 -1.93 -32.11
C PHE A 195 -22.27 -1.45 -32.90
N CYS A 196 -22.42 -0.43 -33.76
CA CYS A 196 -21.28 0.15 -34.48
C CYS A 196 -20.29 0.88 -33.57
N LEU A 197 -20.76 1.55 -32.51
CA LEU A 197 -19.88 2.16 -31.50
C LEU A 197 -19.10 1.11 -30.71
N PHE A 198 -19.73 -0.03 -30.41
CA PHE A 198 -19.07 -1.13 -29.69
C PHE A 198 -17.96 -1.79 -30.53
N GLN A 199 -18.16 -1.92 -31.85
CA GLN A 199 -17.16 -2.51 -32.74
C GLN A 199 -15.94 -1.59 -32.99
N SER A 200 -16.10 -0.27 -32.83
CA SER A 200 -15.02 0.69 -33.04
C SER A 200 -14.10 0.85 -31.83
N VAL A 201 -14.53 0.47 -30.63
CA VAL A 201 -13.73 0.54 -29.39
C VAL A 201 -12.86 -0.71 -29.21
N PHE A 202 -13.27 -1.86 -29.76
CA PHE A 202 -12.55 -3.13 -29.59
C PHE A 202 -11.46 -3.41 -30.64
N HIS A 203 -11.15 -2.44 -31.51
CA HIS A 203 -10.11 -2.59 -32.53
C HIS A 203 -9.12 -1.42 -32.55
N ILE A 204 -8.64 -1.00 -31.37
CA ILE A 204 -7.36 -0.31 -31.13
C ILE A 204 -6.71 -0.97 -29.92
#